data_AF-K4H9L0-F1
#
_entry.id   AF-K4H9L0-F1
#
_cell.length_a   1.000
_cell.length_b   1.000
_cell.length_c   1.000
_cell.angle_alpha   90.00
_cell.angle_beta   90.00
_cell.angle_gamma   90.00
#
_symmetry.space_group_name_H-M   'P 1'
#
loop_
_entity.id
_entity.type
_entity.pdbx_description
1 polymer ?
#
loop_
_entity_poly.entity_id
_entity_poly.type
_entity_poly.pdbx_seq_one_letter_code
_entity_poly.pdbx_strand_id
1 'polypeptide(L)'
;KTAENCLRELLDIPDSYKVIFLQGGGSGQFSGIPLNLIGLKEARCADYVVTGAWSAKAAKEAEKYAKVNIVHPKMSSYTKIPDPSTWNLNPDASYVYYCANETVHGVEF
;
A
#
# COMPACT_ATOMS: atom_id res chain seq x y z
N LYS A 1 7.71 2.46 -29.95
CA LYS A 1 7.38 2.97 -28.60
C LYS A 1 7.96 2.01 -27.57
N THR A 2 8.62 2.48 -26.50
CA THR A 2 9.15 1.62 -25.42
C THR A 2 8.07 1.36 -24.36
N ALA A 3 8.22 0.31 -23.55
CA ALA A 3 7.25 -0.04 -22.51
C ALA A 3 7.03 1.09 -21.49
N GLU A 4 8.10 1.78 -21.07
CA GLU A 4 8.00 2.94 -20.18
C GLU A 4 7.20 4.08 -20.81
N ASN A 5 7.50 4.47 -22.06
CA ASN A 5 6.81 5.58 -22.71
C ASN A 5 5.32 5.30 -22.90
N CYS A 6 4.95 4.05 -23.23
CA CYS A 6 3.55 3.66 -23.31
C CYS A 6 2.84 3.82 -21.96
N LEU A 7 3.47 3.41 -20.85
CA LEU A 7 2.88 3.55 -19.52
C LEU A 7 2.71 5.01 -19.12
N ARG A 8 3.72 5.86 -19.42
CA ARG A 8 3.65 7.30 -19.16
C ARG A 8 2.54 7.99 -19.94
N GLU A 9 2.38 7.64 -21.22
CA GLU A 9 1.34 8.18 -22.10
C GLU A 9 -0.08 7.75 -21.67
N LEU A 10 -0.28 6.49 -21.29
CA LEU A 10 -1.61 5.96 -20.96
C LEU A 10 -2.13 6.38 -19.59
N LEU A 11 -1.23 6.64 -18.64
CA LEU A 11 -1.58 6.99 -17.25
C LEU A 11 -1.23 8.43 -16.89
N ASP A 12 -0.85 9.25 -17.88
CA ASP A 12 -0.43 10.65 -17.70
C ASP A 12 0.62 10.83 -16.58
N ILE A 13 1.65 9.98 -16.56
CA ILE A 13 2.66 9.95 -15.48
C ILE A 13 3.59 11.17 -15.61
N PRO A 14 3.64 12.08 -14.62
CA PRO A 14 4.49 13.27 -14.68
C PRO A 14 5.98 12.93 -14.55
N ASP A 15 6.85 13.84 -15.01
CA ASP A 15 8.31 13.66 -15.03
C ASP A 15 8.96 13.54 -13.63
N SER A 16 8.25 14.02 -12.60
CA SER A 16 8.65 13.87 -11.20
C SER A 16 8.55 12.43 -10.68
N TYR A 17 7.89 11.53 -11.41
CA TYR A 17 7.79 10.10 -11.08
C TYR A 17 8.71 9.25 -11.96
N LYS A 18 9.37 8.27 -11.34
CA LYS A 18 10.20 7.26 -12.02
C LYS A 18 9.39 6.00 -12.28
N VAL A 19 9.53 5.44 -13.49
CA VAL A 19 8.97 4.15 -13.88
C VAL A 19 10.10 3.13 -13.87
N ILE A 20 9.94 2.06 -13.10
CA ILE A 20 10.94 0.99 -12.98
C ILE A 20 10.27 -0.38 -13.11
N PHE A 21 10.98 -1.34 -13.70
CA PHE A 21 10.51 -2.71 -13.89
C PHE A 21 11.33 -3.66 -13.02
N LEU A 22 10.69 -4.33 -12.06
CA LEU A 22 11.34 -5.14 -11.04
C LEU A 22 10.81 -6.58 -11.04
N GLN A 23 11.65 -7.52 -10.59
CA GLN A 23 11.24 -8.90 -10.32
C GLN A 23 10.55 -9.02 -8.95
N GLY A 24 10.06 -10.22 -8.62
CA GLY A 24 9.43 -10.53 -7.31
C GLY A 24 7.92 -10.31 -7.24
N GLY A 25 7.33 -9.69 -8.26
CA GLY A 25 5.88 -9.46 -8.35
C GLY A 25 5.32 -8.59 -7.22
N GLY A 26 3.99 -8.58 -7.07
CA GLY A 26 3.32 -7.80 -6.02
C GLY A 26 3.75 -8.19 -4.61
N SER A 27 3.91 -9.50 -4.35
CA SER A 27 4.41 -10.01 -3.07
C SER A 27 5.81 -9.49 -2.73
N GLY A 28 6.69 -9.35 -3.72
CA GLY A 28 8.01 -8.75 -3.52
C GLY A 28 7.93 -7.28 -3.09
N GLN A 29 6.94 -6.54 -3.58
CA GLN A 29 6.73 -5.14 -3.18
C GLN A 29 6.12 -4.99 -1.78
N PHE A 30 5.50 -6.04 -1.21
CA PHE A 30 5.08 -6.01 0.20
C PHE A 30 6.28 -5.83 1.15
N SER A 31 7.46 -6.33 0.79
CA SER A 31 8.72 -6.04 1.49
C SER A 31 9.46 -4.83 0.87
N GLY A 32 9.40 -4.67 -0.45
CA GLY A 32 10.08 -3.60 -1.18
C GLY A 32 9.67 -2.20 -0.71
N ILE A 33 8.38 -1.97 -0.51
CA ILE A 33 7.84 -0.68 -0.04
C ILE A 33 8.42 -0.29 1.34
N PRO A 34 8.25 -1.08 2.42
CA PRO A 34 8.79 -0.71 3.72
C PRO A 34 10.32 -0.59 3.71
N LEU A 35 11.05 -1.45 2.98
CA LEU A 35 12.52 -1.36 2.90
C LEU A 35 13.00 -0.02 2.31
N ASN A 36 12.24 0.58 1.40
CA ASN A 36 12.60 1.87 0.80
C ASN A 36 12.03 3.07 1.57
N LEU A 37 10.82 2.96 2.11
CA LEU A 37 10.06 4.13 2.58
C LEU A 37 9.93 4.24 4.09
N ILE A 38 10.15 3.15 4.85
CA ILE A 38 9.85 3.20 6.29
C ILE A 38 10.74 4.19 7.05
N GLY A 39 11.92 4.48 6.53
CA GLY A 39 12.86 5.45 7.09
C GLY A 39 12.55 6.91 6.79
N LEU A 40 11.45 7.24 6.10
CA LEU A 40 11.05 8.63 5.84
C LEU A 40 10.79 9.41 7.14
N LYS A 41 10.36 8.73 8.20
CA LYS A 41 10.22 9.27 9.57
C LYS A 41 10.93 8.38 10.58
N GLU A 42 11.49 9.00 11.62
CA GLU A 42 12.26 8.32 12.66
C GLU A 42 11.46 7.27 13.44
N ALA A 43 10.14 7.50 13.59
CA ALA A 43 9.24 6.57 14.28
C ALA A 43 9.09 5.22 13.57
N ARG A 44 9.48 5.12 12.28
CA ARG A 44 9.41 3.90 11.45
C ARG A 44 8.05 3.20 11.54
N CYS A 45 6.99 4.00 11.52
CA CYS A 45 5.61 3.55 11.55
C CYS A 45 5.01 3.57 10.14
N ALA A 46 4.06 2.68 9.85
CA ALA A 46 3.30 2.71 8.60
C ALA A 46 1.83 2.41 8.86
N ASP A 47 0.97 3.18 8.22
CA ASP A 47 -0.48 3.04 8.30
C ASP A 47 -0.97 2.13 7.16
N TYR A 48 -1.84 1.19 7.48
CA TYR A 48 -2.40 0.23 6.52
C TYR A 48 -3.93 0.22 6.58
N VAL A 49 -4.56 0.33 5.41
CA VAL A 49 -5.99 0.13 5.21
C VAL A 49 -6.18 -1.32 4.75
N VAL A 50 -6.81 -2.15 5.58
CA VAL A 50 -6.93 -3.60 5.34
C VAL A 50 -8.36 -3.96 4.97
N THR A 51 -8.61 -4.03 3.66
CA THR A 51 -9.92 -4.30 3.06
C THR A 51 -10.04 -5.71 2.46
N GLY A 52 -8.99 -6.53 2.51
CA GLY A 52 -9.03 -7.87 1.95
C GLY A 52 -7.76 -8.71 2.14
N ALA A 53 -7.58 -9.71 1.28
CA ALA A 53 -6.50 -10.69 1.40
C ALA A 53 -5.13 -10.08 1.09
N TRP A 54 -5.05 -9.17 0.13
CA TRP A 54 -3.78 -8.63 -0.35
C TRP A 54 -3.25 -7.54 0.57
N SER A 55 -4.11 -6.60 0.99
CA SER A 55 -3.77 -5.60 2.00
C SER A 55 -3.41 -6.25 3.34
N ALA A 56 -4.08 -7.33 3.75
CA ALA A 56 -3.73 -8.09 4.94
C ALA A 56 -2.33 -8.74 4.83
N LYS A 57 -2.01 -9.35 3.69
CA LYS A 57 -0.66 -9.90 3.43
C LYS A 57 0.41 -8.81 3.40
N ALA A 58 0.12 -7.66 2.79
CA ALA A 58 1.04 -6.53 2.75
C ALA A 58 1.32 -5.96 4.14
N ALA A 59 0.28 -5.76 4.97
CA ALA A 59 0.42 -5.30 6.34
C ALA A 59 1.24 -6.30 7.18
N LYS A 60 0.94 -7.60 7.03
CA LYS A 60 1.66 -8.66 7.75
C LYS A 60 3.15 -8.74 7.37
N GLU A 61 3.47 -8.57 6.10
CA GLU A 61 4.86 -8.56 5.64
C GLU A 61 5.63 -7.33 6.16
N ALA A 62 4.97 -6.17 6.20
CA ALA A 62 5.57 -4.93 6.67
C ALA A 62 5.93 -4.94 8.17
N GLU A 63 5.27 -5.75 8.99
CA GLU A 63 5.60 -5.94 10.42
C GLU A 63 7.06 -6.38 10.64
N LYS A 64 7.74 -6.95 9.62
CA LYS A 64 9.17 -7.29 9.70
C LYS A 64 10.10 -6.07 9.74
N TYR A 65 9.61 -4.90 9.32
CA TYR A 65 10.43 -3.71 9.06
C TYR A 65 9.90 -2.43 9.73
N ALA A 66 8.63 -2.44 10.14
CA ALA A 66 7.86 -1.28 10.56
C ALA A 66 6.97 -1.59 11.77
N LYS A 67 6.65 -0.55 12.55
CA LYS A 67 5.48 -0.58 13.45
C LYS A 67 4.23 -0.31 12.61
N VAL A 68 3.48 -1.36 12.33
CA VAL A 68 2.26 -1.28 11.50
C VAL A 68 1.06 -0.86 12.33
N ASN A 69 0.33 0.15 11.87
CA ASN A 69 -0.95 0.58 12.40
C ASN A 69 -2.05 0.27 11.37
N ILE A 70 -3.01 -0.58 11.72
CA ILE A 70 -4.20 -0.79 10.89
C ILE A 70 -5.19 0.31 11.26
N VAL A 71 -5.50 1.19 10.31
CA VAL A 71 -6.12 2.49 10.60
C VAL A 71 -7.61 2.43 10.96
N HIS A 72 -8.22 1.25 10.87
CA HIS A 72 -9.62 1.02 11.19
C HIS A 72 -9.78 -0.27 12.01
N PRO A 73 -10.91 -0.46 12.71
CA PRO A 73 -11.20 -1.71 13.42
C PRO A 73 -11.12 -2.92 12.48
N LYS A 74 -10.65 -4.05 13.01
CA LYS A 74 -10.57 -5.31 12.25
C LYS A 74 -11.95 -5.69 11.71
N MET A 75 -12.03 -5.94 10.42
CA MET A 75 -13.26 -6.36 9.76
C MET A 75 -13.54 -7.84 10.05
N SER A 76 -14.81 -8.18 10.33
CA SER A 76 -15.26 -9.58 10.47
C SER A 76 -15.36 -10.27 9.10
N SER A 77 -15.70 -9.53 8.06
CA SER A 77 -15.69 -9.95 6.65
C SER A 77 -15.30 -8.78 5.74
N TYR A 78 -14.65 -9.09 4.64
CA TYR A 78 -14.21 -8.10 3.65
C TYR A 78 -15.31 -7.86 2.62
N THR A 79 -16.18 -6.89 2.89
CA THR A 79 -17.38 -6.59 2.08
C THR A 79 -17.57 -5.11 1.77
N LYS A 80 -16.69 -4.24 2.29
CA LYS A 80 -16.76 -2.79 2.13
C LYS A 80 -15.41 -2.15 2.40
N ILE A 81 -15.28 -0.89 2.00
CA ILE A 81 -14.22 0.00 2.43
C ILE A 81 -14.70 0.74 3.70
N PRO A 82 -13.95 0.72 4.81
CA PRO A 82 -14.24 1.56 5.97
C PRO A 82 -14.17 3.04 5.61
N ASP A 83 -15.13 3.83 6.10
CA ASP A 83 -15.21 5.27 5.82
C ASP A 83 -13.87 5.97 6.12
N PRO A 84 -13.23 6.60 5.12
CA PRO A 84 -11.94 7.28 5.30
C PRO A 84 -11.93 8.35 6.39
N SER A 85 -13.06 8.99 6.66
CA SER A 85 -13.18 9.99 7.72
C SER A 85 -13.01 9.41 9.14
N THR A 86 -13.16 8.09 9.28
CA THR A 86 -13.02 7.36 10.55
C THR A 86 -11.65 6.75 10.77
N TRP A 87 -10.72 6.90 9.80
CA TRP A 87 -9.39 6.31 9.90
C TRP A 87 -8.56 6.99 11.00
N ASN A 88 -8.02 6.18 11.90
CA ASN A 88 -7.11 6.60 12.95
C ASN A 88 -5.66 6.66 12.40
N LEU A 89 -5.39 7.69 11.61
CA LEU A 89 -4.09 7.94 11.01
C LEU A 89 -3.05 8.38 12.04
N ASN A 90 -1.83 7.85 11.91
CA ASN A 90 -0.71 8.24 12.74
C ASN A 90 0.06 9.40 12.07
N PRO A 91 0.14 10.60 12.68
CA PRO A 91 0.90 11.72 12.11
C PRO A 91 2.40 11.42 11.97
N ASP A 92 2.93 10.43 12.69
CA ASP A 92 4.32 9.98 12.60
C ASP A 92 4.52 8.78 11.67
N ALA A 93 3.47 8.31 10.97
CA ALA A 93 3.62 7.29 9.94
C ALA A 93 4.41 7.81 8.74
N SER A 94 5.36 7.00 8.26
CA SER A 94 6.16 7.26 7.06
C SER A 94 5.33 7.24 5.78
N TYR A 95 4.30 6.40 5.73
CA TYR A 95 3.35 6.31 4.63
C TYR A 95 2.02 5.69 5.08
N VAL A 96 0.99 5.88 4.24
CA VAL A 96 -0.29 5.15 4.29
C VAL A 96 -0.34 4.19 3.10
N TYR A 97 -0.71 2.94 3.33
CA TYR A 97 -0.83 1.89 2.32
C TYR A 97 -2.27 1.41 2.21
N TYR A 98 -2.73 1.21 0.97
CA TYR A 98 -4.00 0.54 0.68
C TYR A 98 -3.87 -0.34 -0.57
N CYS A 99 -4.77 -1.30 -0.73
CA CYS A 99 -4.92 -2.08 -1.95
C CYS A 99 -6.13 -1.56 -2.72
N ALA A 100 -5.93 -1.04 -3.93
CA ALA A 100 -7.00 -0.41 -4.70
C ALA A 100 -8.13 -1.39 -5.09
N ASN A 101 -7.78 -2.65 -5.38
CA ASN A 101 -8.74 -3.69 -5.71
C ASN A 101 -8.35 -5.01 -5.02
N GLU A 102 -9.18 -5.47 -4.10
CA GLU A 102 -9.03 -6.74 -3.38
C GLU A 102 -9.62 -7.89 -4.18
N THR A 103 -8.81 -8.44 -5.09
CA THR A 103 -9.26 -9.39 -6.12
C THR A 103 -9.95 -10.65 -5.59
N VAL A 104 -9.66 -11.07 -4.35
CA VAL A 104 -10.27 -12.26 -3.74
C VAL A 104 -11.68 -11.97 -3.21
N HIS A 105 -11.93 -10.74 -2.76
CA HIS A 105 -13.17 -10.37 -2.06
C HIS A 105 -14.05 -9.41 -2.86
N GLY A 106 -13.58 -8.88 -3.99
CA GLY A 106 -14.35 -7.97 -4.84
C GLY A 106 -14.62 -6.61 -4.17
N VAL A 107 -13.64 -6.09 -3.41
CA VAL A 107 -13.71 -4.77 -2.78
C VAL A 107 -12.75 -3.84 -3.51
N GLU A 108 -13.28 -2.81 -4.16
CA GLU A 108 -12.53 -1.84 -4.98
C GLU A 108 -12.85 -0.41 -4.53
N PHE A 109 -11.83 0.45 -4.57
CA PHE A 109 -11.90 1.88 -4.23
C PHE A 109 -12.45 2.73 -5.36
#